data_AF-A0A7X6VTZ7-F1
#
_entry.id   AF-A0A7X6VTZ7-F1
#
_cell.length_a   1.000
_cell.length_b   1.000
_cell.length_c   1.000
_cell.angle_alpha   90.00
_cell.angle_beta   90.00
_cell.angle_gamma   90.00
#
_symmetry.space_group_name_H-M   'P 1'
#
loop_
_entity.id
_entity.type
_entity.pdbx_description
1 polymer ?
#
loop_
_entity_poly.entity_id
_entity_poly.type
_entity_poly.pdbx_seq_one_letter_code
_entity_poly.pdbx_strand_id
1 'polypeptide(L)'
;DILADDSAFHPGLVVIHMSGAQSSEILDSAKLFGAHVLSVHPFQPFANLERAIENLPGSVFSIEGDKDAYDVAVCIVETLDGEYFFINRESKPLYHAGACVVSNYLVTLIDFGVKLLESTGIPKNMATKALMPLIVGTINNIENIGIPKALTGPIARGDLSTIIKHLACLEDMAPELLKLYSWLGFYTAQIALQKGTIDHQVMEEFQNLFAKEISRMATAR
;
A
#
# COMPACT_ATOMS: atom_id res chain seq x y z
N ASP A 1 6.71 -21.05 -22.17
CA ASP A 1 6.29 -21.83 -23.35
C ASP A 1 7.39 -21.90 -24.38
N ILE A 2 7.79 -20.82 -25.06
CA ILE A 2 8.91 -20.84 -26.03
C ILE A 2 10.18 -21.52 -25.48
N LEU A 3 10.64 -21.11 -24.28
CA LEU A 3 11.81 -21.74 -23.63
C LEU A 3 11.58 -23.22 -23.29
N ALA A 4 10.35 -23.62 -23.02
CA ALA A 4 9.99 -25.01 -22.72
C ALA A 4 10.03 -25.86 -24.01
N ASP A 5 9.47 -25.32 -25.10
CA ASP A 5 9.46 -25.95 -26.42
C ASP A 5 10.88 -26.15 -26.97
N ASP A 6 11.79 -25.23 -26.67
CA ASP A 6 13.22 -25.31 -27.01
C ASP A 6 14.02 -26.24 -26.07
N SER A 7 13.35 -26.99 -25.17
CA SER A 7 13.97 -27.90 -24.19
C SER A 7 15.02 -27.22 -23.30
N ALA A 8 14.83 -25.94 -22.95
CA ALA A 8 15.75 -25.19 -22.09
C ALA A 8 15.70 -25.62 -20.61
N PHE A 9 14.75 -26.48 -20.24
CA PHE A 9 14.53 -26.95 -18.87
C PHE A 9 14.92 -28.41 -18.70
N HIS A 10 15.46 -28.75 -17.53
CA HIS A 10 15.85 -30.11 -17.18
C HIS A 10 15.59 -30.40 -15.70
N PRO A 11 15.58 -31.68 -15.28
CA PRO A 11 15.39 -32.06 -13.88
C PRO A 11 16.38 -31.36 -12.94
N GLY A 12 15.87 -30.86 -11.82
CA GLY A 12 16.65 -30.18 -10.78
C GLY A 12 16.98 -28.71 -11.05
N LEU A 13 16.61 -28.16 -12.22
CA LEU A 13 16.71 -26.72 -12.48
C LEU A 13 15.66 -25.97 -11.63
N VAL A 14 16.03 -24.80 -11.09
CA VAL A 14 15.10 -23.89 -10.41
C VAL A 14 14.92 -22.64 -11.26
N VAL A 15 13.69 -22.38 -11.68
CA VAL A 15 13.32 -21.22 -12.51
C VAL A 15 12.60 -20.20 -11.62
N ILE A 16 13.11 -18.97 -11.61
CA ILE A 16 12.62 -17.91 -10.73
C ILE A 16 12.18 -16.71 -11.56
N HIS A 17 11.07 -16.07 -11.16
CA HIS A 17 10.78 -14.69 -11.56
C HIS A 17 10.60 -13.79 -10.34
N MET A 18 10.68 -12.47 -10.56
CA MET A 18 10.57 -11.47 -9.47
C MET A 18 9.32 -10.59 -9.55
N SER A 19 8.36 -10.89 -10.43
CA SER A 19 7.08 -10.17 -10.46
C SER A 19 6.34 -10.24 -9.11
N GLY A 20 5.89 -9.07 -8.62
CA GLY A 20 4.99 -8.99 -7.48
C GLY A 20 3.54 -9.35 -7.80
N ALA A 21 3.13 -9.21 -9.08
CA ALA A 21 1.74 -9.37 -9.52
C ALA A 21 1.45 -10.76 -10.10
N GLN A 22 2.41 -11.33 -10.84
CA GLN A 22 2.27 -12.68 -11.39
C GLN A 22 2.65 -13.69 -10.32
N SER A 23 1.93 -14.81 -10.26
CA SER A 23 2.32 -15.96 -9.47
C SER A 23 3.29 -16.86 -10.26
N SER A 24 3.96 -17.76 -9.56
CA SER A 24 4.85 -18.76 -10.14
C SER A 24 4.15 -19.70 -11.14
N GLU A 25 2.81 -19.68 -11.24
CA GLU A 25 2.03 -20.42 -12.26
C GLU A 25 2.43 -20.07 -13.68
N ILE A 26 2.87 -18.83 -13.92
CA ILE A 26 3.33 -18.41 -15.25
C ILE A 26 4.53 -19.24 -15.74
N LEU A 27 5.22 -19.92 -14.84
CA LEU A 27 6.36 -20.79 -15.13
C LEU A 27 5.99 -22.28 -15.13
N ASP A 28 4.73 -22.68 -14.89
CA ASP A 28 4.37 -24.09 -14.69
C ASP A 28 4.69 -24.97 -15.92
N SER A 29 4.84 -24.43 -17.13
CA SER A 29 5.32 -25.20 -18.29
C SER A 29 6.75 -25.74 -18.10
N ALA A 30 7.59 -25.11 -17.27
CA ALA A 30 8.92 -25.64 -16.92
C ALA A 30 8.84 -26.93 -16.08
N LYS A 31 7.77 -27.11 -15.29
CA LYS A 31 7.57 -28.31 -14.46
C LYS A 31 7.41 -29.57 -15.29
N LEU A 32 6.87 -29.46 -16.49
CA LEU A 32 6.72 -30.59 -17.43
C LEU A 32 8.08 -31.24 -17.78
N PHE A 33 9.18 -30.52 -17.56
CA PHE A 33 10.55 -30.96 -17.81
C PHE A 33 11.32 -31.29 -16.51
N GLY A 34 10.63 -31.36 -15.38
CA GLY A 34 11.21 -31.68 -14.07
C GLY A 34 11.92 -30.51 -13.37
N ALA A 35 11.75 -29.28 -13.86
CA ALA A 35 12.21 -28.08 -13.17
C ALA A 35 11.27 -27.70 -12.02
N HIS A 36 11.81 -27.00 -11.02
CA HIS A 36 11.05 -26.34 -9.97
C HIS A 36 10.85 -24.87 -10.31
N VAL A 37 9.75 -24.28 -9.87
CA VAL A 37 9.41 -22.88 -10.15
C VAL A 37 9.15 -22.09 -8.89
N LEU A 38 9.65 -20.85 -8.86
CA LEU A 38 9.46 -19.93 -7.74
C LEU A 38 9.15 -18.53 -8.25
N SER A 39 8.46 -17.77 -7.40
CA SER A 39 8.45 -16.33 -7.44
C SER A 39 9.12 -15.78 -6.20
N VAL A 40 10.13 -14.93 -6.39
CA VAL A 40 10.91 -14.29 -5.32
C VAL A 40 10.82 -12.78 -5.53
N HIS A 41 9.83 -12.14 -4.92
CA HIS A 41 9.55 -10.72 -5.16
C HIS A 41 10.13 -9.83 -4.06
N PRO A 42 11.13 -8.97 -4.35
CA PRO A 42 11.56 -7.91 -3.43
C PRO A 42 10.42 -6.91 -3.17
N PHE A 43 10.10 -6.69 -1.90
CA PHE A 43 9.01 -5.82 -1.46
C PHE A 43 9.45 -4.34 -1.38
N GLN A 44 9.93 -3.82 -2.51
CA GLN A 44 10.52 -2.49 -2.62
C GLN A 44 10.11 -1.82 -3.94
N PRO A 45 9.86 -0.50 -3.97
CA PRO A 45 9.62 0.21 -5.22
C PRO A 45 10.93 0.46 -5.96
N PHE A 46 11.02 -0.02 -7.21
CA PHE A 46 12.14 0.28 -8.10
C PHE A 46 11.77 1.35 -9.12
N ALA A 47 12.22 2.58 -8.86
CA ALA A 47 11.92 3.72 -9.72
C ALA A 47 12.86 3.83 -10.93
N ASN A 48 14.12 3.37 -10.79
CA ASN A 48 15.11 3.29 -11.85
C ASN A 48 16.16 2.23 -11.47
N LEU A 49 17.04 1.89 -12.42
CA LEU A 49 18.03 0.83 -12.27
C LEU A 49 19.05 1.16 -11.17
N GLU A 50 19.55 2.40 -11.11
CA GLU A 50 20.55 2.82 -10.15
C GLU A 50 20.05 2.65 -8.72
N ARG A 51 18.84 3.16 -8.44
CA ARG A 51 18.19 2.99 -7.13
C ARG A 51 17.82 1.55 -6.83
N ALA A 52 17.55 0.74 -7.86
CA ALA A 52 17.27 -0.68 -7.65
C ALA A 52 18.51 -1.41 -7.15
N ILE A 53 19.67 -1.14 -7.75
CA ILE A 53 20.94 -1.71 -7.31
C ILE A 53 21.26 -1.29 -5.87
N GLU A 54 21.00 -0.02 -5.52
CA GLU A 54 21.25 0.51 -4.17
C GLU A 54 20.30 -0.05 -3.11
N ASN A 55 19.01 -0.25 -3.43
CA ASN A 55 17.98 -0.58 -2.45
C ASN A 55 17.65 -2.07 -2.36
N LEU A 56 18.09 -2.89 -3.32
CA LEU A 56 17.79 -4.33 -3.31
C LEU A 56 18.42 -5.04 -2.10
N PRO A 57 19.68 -4.78 -1.72
CA PRO A 57 20.24 -5.35 -0.50
C PRO A 57 19.46 -4.91 0.75
N GLY A 58 19.23 -5.82 1.70
CA GLY A 58 18.45 -5.53 2.91
C GLY A 58 16.93 -5.47 2.71
N SER A 59 16.44 -5.68 1.49
CA SER A 59 14.98 -5.71 1.23
C SER A 59 14.32 -6.95 1.84
N VAL A 60 13.03 -6.83 2.15
CA VAL A 60 12.19 -7.98 2.48
C VAL A 60 11.64 -8.61 1.20
N PHE A 61 11.68 -9.92 1.07
CA PHE A 61 11.19 -10.66 -0.10
C PHE A 61 9.98 -11.52 0.24
N SER A 62 9.02 -11.60 -0.69
CA SER A 62 8.00 -12.66 -0.66
C SER A 62 8.45 -13.84 -1.52
N ILE A 63 8.27 -15.05 -1.00
CA ILE A 63 8.58 -16.30 -1.70
C ILE A 63 7.32 -17.14 -1.84
N GLU A 64 7.04 -17.63 -3.05
CA GLU A 64 6.03 -18.66 -3.31
C GLU A 64 6.42 -19.53 -4.51
N GLY A 65 5.77 -20.71 -4.62
CA GLY A 65 6.06 -21.71 -5.64
C GLY A 65 6.35 -23.07 -5.02
N ASP A 66 7.22 -23.84 -5.65
CA ASP A 66 7.53 -25.20 -5.24
C ASP A 66 8.38 -25.24 -3.95
N LYS A 67 7.79 -25.78 -2.88
CA LYS A 67 8.40 -25.81 -1.54
C LYS A 67 9.76 -26.51 -1.51
N ASP A 68 9.93 -27.55 -2.33
CA ASP A 68 11.19 -28.31 -2.41
C ASP A 68 12.37 -27.45 -2.92
N ALA A 69 12.10 -26.31 -3.54
CA ALA A 69 13.12 -25.38 -4.03
C ALA A 69 13.29 -24.12 -3.16
N TYR A 70 12.60 -24.00 -2.02
CA TYR A 70 12.65 -22.79 -1.19
C TYR A 70 14.06 -22.47 -0.68
N ASP A 71 14.88 -23.47 -0.38
CA ASP A 71 16.25 -23.27 0.08
C ASP A 71 17.10 -22.45 -0.93
N VAL A 72 16.83 -22.60 -2.24
CA VAL A 72 17.50 -21.80 -3.29
C VAL A 72 17.07 -20.33 -3.21
N ALA A 73 15.76 -20.07 -3.04
CA ALA A 73 15.27 -18.70 -2.89
C ALA A 73 15.77 -18.05 -1.60
N VAL A 74 15.76 -18.79 -0.49
CA VAL A 74 16.28 -18.31 0.80
C VAL A 74 17.75 -17.96 0.69
N CYS A 75 18.56 -18.82 0.09
CA CYS A 75 19.99 -18.56 -0.15
C CYS A 75 20.22 -17.26 -0.96
N ILE A 76 19.41 -17.03 -2.01
CA ILE A 76 19.49 -15.78 -2.80
C ILE A 76 19.16 -14.56 -1.93
N VAL A 77 18.08 -14.62 -1.15
CA VAL A 77 17.64 -13.50 -0.31
C VAL A 77 18.66 -13.20 0.79
N GLU A 78 19.16 -14.23 1.48
CA GLU A 78 20.18 -14.07 2.52
C GLU A 78 21.50 -13.55 1.96
N THR A 79 21.89 -13.94 0.74
CA THR A 79 23.07 -13.39 0.05
C THR A 79 22.95 -11.89 -0.24
N LEU A 80 21.71 -11.38 -0.33
CA LEU A 80 21.40 -9.96 -0.48
C LEU A 80 21.19 -9.26 0.87
N ASP A 81 21.57 -9.89 1.98
CA ASP A 81 21.30 -9.42 3.35
C ASP A 81 19.81 -9.15 3.62
N GLY A 82 18.92 -9.78 2.85
CA GLY A 82 17.48 -9.57 2.91
C GLY A 82 16.77 -10.45 3.93
N GLU A 83 15.54 -10.05 4.26
CA GLU A 83 14.60 -10.87 5.02
C GLU A 83 13.55 -11.47 4.09
N TYR A 84 12.83 -12.50 4.53
CA TYR A 84 11.79 -13.11 3.70
C TYR A 84 10.59 -13.63 4.49
N PHE A 85 9.48 -13.79 3.76
CA PHE A 85 8.32 -14.54 4.21
C PHE A 85 7.72 -15.33 3.05
N PHE A 86 7.04 -16.43 3.39
CA PHE A 86 6.35 -17.27 2.41
C PHE A 86 4.89 -16.85 2.29
N ILE A 87 4.35 -16.88 1.07
CA ILE A 87 2.92 -16.68 0.82
C ILE A 87 2.36 -17.83 -0.01
N ASN A 88 1.04 -18.01 0.08
CA ASN A 88 0.35 -18.89 -0.85
C ASN A 88 0.30 -18.23 -2.23
N ARG A 89 0.49 -19.04 -3.27
CA ARG A 89 0.44 -18.67 -4.68
C ARG A 89 -0.86 -17.92 -5.02
N GLU A 90 -1.99 -18.40 -4.50
CA GLU A 90 -3.33 -17.84 -4.72
C GLU A 90 -3.51 -16.48 -4.02
N SER A 91 -2.68 -16.18 -3.01
CA SER A 91 -2.72 -14.92 -2.27
C SER A 91 -1.89 -13.81 -2.95
N LYS A 92 -1.11 -14.13 -4.00
CA LYS A 92 -0.24 -13.17 -4.71
C LYS A 92 -0.97 -11.90 -5.15
N PRO A 93 -2.19 -11.96 -5.74
CA PRO A 93 -2.89 -10.75 -6.15
C PRO A 93 -3.26 -9.83 -4.98
N LEU A 94 -3.72 -10.41 -3.86
CA LEU A 94 -4.08 -9.64 -2.66
C LEU A 94 -2.84 -9.06 -1.97
N TYR A 95 -1.77 -9.84 -1.87
CA TYR A 95 -0.47 -9.40 -1.40
C TYR A 95 0.03 -8.18 -2.18
N HIS A 96 -0.01 -8.24 -3.51
CA HIS A 96 0.41 -7.14 -4.37
C HIS A 96 -0.51 -5.92 -4.25
N ALA A 97 -1.82 -6.13 -4.12
CA ALA A 97 -2.76 -5.05 -3.86
C ALA A 97 -2.41 -4.30 -2.57
N GLY A 98 -2.01 -5.02 -1.50
CA GLY A 98 -1.50 -4.42 -0.26
C GLY A 98 -0.26 -3.55 -0.49
N ALA A 99 0.68 -4.01 -1.31
CA ALA A 99 1.85 -3.23 -1.73
C ALA A 99 1.44 -1.92 -2.42
N CYS A 100 0.54 -2.02 -3.42
CA CYS A 100 0.05 -0.88 -4.18
C CYS A 100 -0.64 0.18 -3.30
N VAL A 101 -1.31 -0.22 -2.22
CA VAL A 101 -1.91 0.73 -1.27
C VAL A 101 -0.85 1.60 -0.61
N VAL A 102 0.26 1.01 -0.16
CA VAL A 102 1.31 1.74 0.57
C VAL A 102 2.34 2.40 -0.34
N SER A 103 2.49 1.98 -1.60
CA SER A 103 3.38 2.61 -2.58
C SER A 103 2.65 3.57 -3.51
N ASN A 104 1.66 3.09 -4.25
CA ASN A 104 1.06 3.83 -5.36
C ASN A 104 -0.01 4.78 -4.83
N TYR A 105 -0.91 4.29 -3.98
CA TYR A 105 -1.97 5.15 -3.44
C TYR A 105 -1.45 6.13 -2.39
N LEU A 106 -0.26 5.92 -1.82
CA LEU A 106 0.43 6.95 -1.07
C LEU A 106 0.74 8.18 -1.94
N VAL A 107 1.18 7.98 -3.19
CA VAL A 107 1.37 9.09 -4.15
C VAL A 107 0.04 9.82 -4.40
N THR A 108 -1.04 9.07 -4.61
CA THR A 108 -2.39 9.64 -4.78
C THR A 108 -2.84 10.42 -3.53
N LEU A 109 -2.57 9.92 -2.32
CA LEU A 109 -2.94 10.57 -1.07
C LEU A 109 -2.14 11.87 -0.85
N ILE A 110 -0.87 11.89 -1.26
CA ILE A 110 -0.05 13.10 -1.20
C ILE A 110 -0.54 14.13 -2.22
N ASP A 111 -0.82 13.72 -3.47
CA ASP A 111 -1.41 14.60 -4.50
C ASP A 111 -2.76 15.16 -4.06
N PHE A 112 -3.58 14.34 -3.39
CA PHE A 112 -4.84 14.77 -2.78
C PHE A 112 -4.63 15.89 -1.74
N GLY A 113 -3.69 15.71 -0.83
CA GLY A 113 -3.33 16.75 0.14
C GLY A 113 -2.80 18.03 -0.51
N VAL A 114 -1.98 17.91 -1.57
CA VAL A 114 -1.47 19.04 -2.35
C VAL A 114 -2.62 19.82 -2.99
N LYS A 115 -3.55 19.15 -3.66
CA LYS A 115 -4.72 19.79 -4.29
C LYS A 115 -5.58 20.56 -3.30
N LEU A 116 -5.80 20.02 -2.10
CA LEU A 116 -6.55 20.71 -1.05
C LEU A 116 -5.86 22.00 -0.60
N LEU A 117 -4.53 22.01 -0.48
CA LEU A 117 -3.78 23.23 -0.19
C LEU A 117 -3.80 24.21 -1.37
N GLU A 118 -3.72 23.72 -2.61
CA GLU A 118 -3.84 24.56 -3.82
C GLU A 118 -5.20 25.28 -3.89
N SER A 119 -6.30 24.63 -3.49
CA SER A 119 -7.62 25.26 -3.40
C SER A 119 -7.66 26.46 -2.45
N THR A 120 -6.70 26.56 -1.52
CA THR A 120 -6.56 27.72 -0.61
C THR A 120 -5.66 28.84 -1.15
N GLY A 121 -5.14 28.70 -2.38
CA GLY A 121 -4.25 29.65 -3.03
C GLY A 121 -2.76 29.42 -2.79
N ILE A 122 -2.37 28.32 -2.14
CA ILE A 122 -0.95 27.95 -1.96
C ILE A 122 -0.42 27.36 -3.28
N PRO A 123 0.70 27.88 -3.84
CA PRO A 123 1.29 27.29 -5.03
C PRO A 123 1.71 25.83 -4.85
N LYS A 124 1.51 24.99 -5.88
CA LYS A 124 1.82 23.54 -5.84
C LYS A 124 3.16 23.17 -5.21
N ASN A 125 4.22 23.87 -5.60
CA ASN A 125 5.58 23.61 -5.12
C ASN A 125 5.72 23.89 -3.63
N MET A 126 5.06 24.93 -3.12
CA MET A 126 5.01 25.27 -1.70
C MET A 126 4.11 24.29 -0.93
N ALA A 127 2.96 23.90 -1.47
CA ALA A 127 2.09 22.88 -0.89
C ALA A 127 2.85 21.55 -0.72
N THR A 128 3.54 21.10 -1.77
CA THR A 128 4.37 19.89 -1.74
C THR A 128 5.45 19.99 -0.68
N LYS A 129 6.21 21.10 -0.68
CA LYS A 129 7.28 21.34 0.30
C LYS A 129 6.75 21.38 1.73
N ALA A 130 5.59 21.98 1.96
CA ALA A 130 4.97 22.09 3.29
C ALA A 130 4.45 20.74 3.83
N LEU A 131 4.01 19.84 2.95
CA LEU A 131 3.52 18.52 3.33
C LEU A 131 4.65 17.52 3.65
N MET A 132 5.84 17.67 3.07
CA MET A 132 6.93 16.71 3.28
C MET A 132 7.30 16.47 4.75
N PRO A 133 7.49 17.51 5.60
CA PRO A 133 7.74 17.29 7.02
C PRO A 133 6.61 16.54 7.75
N LEU A 134 5.35 16.77 7.37
CA LEU A 134 4.20 16.07 7.94
C LEU A 134 4.18 14.59 7.55
N ILE A 135 4.53 14.28 6.30
CA ILE A 135 4.62 12.90 5.78
C ILE A 135 5.73 12.14 6.53
N VAL A 136 6.93 12.73 6.61
CA VAL A 136 8.07 12.11 7.31
C VAL A 136 7.75 11.90 8.79
N GLY A 137 7.18 12.91 9.46
CA GLY A 137 6.76 12.77 10.87
C GLY A 137 5.72 11.66 11.07
N THR A 138 4.80 11.49 10.12
CA THR A 138 3.80 10.42 10.17
C THR A 138 4.42 9.04 9.98
N ILE A 139 5.32 8.86 9.02
CA ILE A 139 6.05 7.60 8.80
C ILE A 139 6.86 7.24 10.04
N ASN A 140 7.60 8.20 10.61
CA ASN A 140 8.38 7.99 11.83
C ASN A 140 7.48 7.58 13.01
N ASN A 141 6.27 8.15 13.15
CA ASN A 141 5.34 7.72 14.19
C ASN A 141 4.87 6.28 13.96
N ILE A 142 4.56 5.90 12.72
CA ILE A 142 4.14 4.52 12.39
C ILE A 142 5.27 3.54 12.74
N GLU A 143 6.51 3.85 12.38
CA GLU A 143 7.68 3.03 12.66
C GLU A 143 7.93 2.87 14.17
N ASN A 144 7.89 3.97 14.93
CA ASN A 144 8.30 3.96 16.33
C ASN A 144 7.21 3.50 17.31
N ILE A 145 5.93 3.78 17.03
CA ILE A 145 4.82 3.48 17.97
C ILE A 145 3.71 2.61 17.37
N GLY A 146 3.75 2.34 16.06
CA GLY A 146 2.84 1.42 15.38
C GLY A 146 1.42 1.94 15.17
N ILE A 147 0.66 1.20 14.36
CA ILE A 147 -0.79 1.38 14.18
C ILE A 147 -1.52 0.59 15.28
N PRO A 148 -2.59 1.12 15.89
CA PRO A 148 -3.28 2.38 15.58
C PRO A 148 -2.73 3.62 16.33
N LYS A 149 -1.73 3.46 17.22
CA LYS A 149 -1.26 4.51 18.13
C LYS A 149 -0.73 5.76 17.41
N ALA A 150 -0.13 5.59 16.24
CA ALA A 150 0.41 6.66 15.40
C ALA A 150 -0.64 7.66 14.88
N LEU A 151 -1.93 7.30 14.87
CA LEU A 151 -2.98 8.19 14.37
C LEU A 151 -3.10 9.45 15.25
N THR A 152 -3.11 10.63 14.64
CA THR A 152 -3.36 11.92 15.31
C THR A 152 -4.50 12.68 14.61
N GLY A 153 -4.72 13.95 14.99
CA GLY A 153 -5.71 14.80 14.34
C GLY A 153 -7.11 14.76 14.97
N PRO A 154 -8.09 15.42 14.33
CA PRO A 154 -9.42 15.65 14.91
C PRO A 154 -10.21 14.36 15.18
N ILE A 155 -10.20 13.39 14.25
CA ILE A 155 -10.92 12.12 14.44
C ILE A 155 -10.37 11.35 15.65
N ALA A 156 -9.05 11.29 15.80
CA ALA A 156 -8.43 10.64 16.95
C ALA A 156 -8.78 11.30 18.30
N ARG A 157 -9.23 12.56 18.32
CA ARG A 157 -9.61 13.28 19.54
C ARG A 157 -11.13 13.39 19.73
N GLY A 158 -11.94 12.80 18.85
CA GLY A 158 -13.40 12.96 18.91
C GLY A 158 -13.92 14.33 18.46
N ASP A 159 -13.11 15.13 17.75
CA ASP A 159 -13.49 16.49 17.34
C ASP A 159 -14.34 16.49 16.06
N LEU A 160 -15.62 16.17 16.23
CA LEU A 160 -16.61 16.17 15.15
C LEU A 160 -16.82 17.58 14.57
N SER A 161 -16.70 18.61 15.41
CA SER A 161 -16.93 20.01 15.01
C SER A 161 -15.94 20.48 13.94
N THR A 162 -14.69 20.05 14.03
CA THR A 162 -13.65 20.33 13.03
C THR A 162 -13.96 19.61 11.71
N ILE A 163 -14.40 18.36 11.77
CA ILE A 163 -14.76 17.60 10.56
C ILE A 163 -15.95 18.21 9.83
N ILE A 164 -16.98 18.67 10.55
CA ILE A 164 -18.12 19.37 9.95
C ILE A 164 -17.66 20.62 9.19
N LYS A 165 -16.75 21.40 9.77
CA LYS A 165 -16.18 22.59 9.10
C LYS A 165 -15.37 22.21 7.85
N HIS A 166 -14.59 21.13 7.92
CA HIS A 166 -13.84 20.64 6.76
C HIS A 166 -14.78 20.25 5.61
N LEU A 167 -15.86 19.51 5.90
CA LEU A 167 -16.83 19.08 4.88
C LEU A 167 -17.53 20.27 4.22
N ALA A 168 -17.92 21.29 5.00
CA ALA A 168 -18.50 22.52 4.44
C ALA A 168 -17.52 23.26 3.52
N CYS A 169 -16.26 23.44 3.94
CA CYS A 169 -15.24 24.09 3.09
C CYS A 169 -14.93 23.27 1.82
N LEU A 170 -14.94 21.94 1.92
CA LEU A 170 -14.75 21.05 0.77
C LEU A 170 -15.90 21.17 -0.22
N GLU A 171 -17.16 21.25 0.25
CA GLU A 171 -18.33 21.44 -0.61
C GLU A 171 -18.21 22.73 -1.45
N ASP A 172 -17.69 23.81 -0.85
CA ASP A 172 -17.54 25.10 -1.52
C ASP A 172 -16.30 25.19 -2.43
N MET A 173 -15.15 24.66 -1.99
CA MET A 173 -13.85 24.95 -2.60
C MET A 173 -13.25 23.79 -3.40
N ALA A 174 -13.65 22.55 -3.12
CA ALA A 174 -13.13 21.35 -3.79
C ALA A 174 -14.16 20.20 -3.79
N PRO A 175 -15.37 20.42 -4.34
CA PRO A 175 -16.47 19.44 -4.29
C PRO A 175 -16.11 18.09 -4.92
N GLU A 176 -15.19 18.07 -5.90
CA GLU A 176 -14.68 16.86 -6.53
C GLU A 176 -13.85 15.97 -5.58
N LEU A 177 -13.30 16.56 -4.51
CA LEU A 177 -12.44 15.92 -3.51
C LEU A 177 -13.22 15.43 -2.28
N LEU A 178 -14.46 15.90 -2.10
CA LEU A 178 -15.31 15.62 -0.94
C LEU A 178 -15.54 14.11 -0.70
N LYS A 179 -15.77 13.33 -1.77
CA LYS A 179 -15.97 11.87 -1.66
C LYS A 179 -14.76 11.15 -1.11
N LEU A 180 -13.57 11.48 -1.63
CA LEU A 180 -12.33 10.84 -1.20
C LEU A 180 -12.03 11.20 0.25
N TYR A 181 -12.19 12.47 0.63
CA TYR A 181 -12.08 12.90 2.02
C TYR A 181 -13.00 12.09 2.94
N SER A 182 -14.27 11.92 2.54
CA SER A 182 -15.28 11.24 3.34
C SER A 182 -14.99 9.76 3.50
N TRP A 183 -14.56 9.07 2.45
CA TRP A 183 -14.15 7.66 2.55
C TRP A 183 -12.94 7.47 3.47
N LEU A 184 -11.92 8.32 3.36
CA LEU A 184 -10.75 8.26 4.24
C LEU A 184 -11.14 8.52 5.70
N GLY A 185 -11.99 9.52 5.95
CA GLY A 185 -12.51 9.83 7.27
C GLY A 185 -13.31 8.68 7.88
N PHE A 186 -14.18 8.04 7.09
CA PHE A 186 -15.00 6.90 7.50
C PHE A 186 -14.14 5.74 8.04
N TYR A 187 -13.11 5.34 7.30
CA TYR A 187 -12.21 4.27 7.73
C TYR A 187 -11.25 4.71 8.85
N THR A 188 -10.88 5.99 8.90
CA THR A 188 -10.05 6.54 9.99
C THR A 188 -10.76 6.50 11.35
N ALA A 189 -12.10 6.63 11.38
CA ALA A 189 -12.88 6.49 12.60
C ALA A 189 -12.71 5.09 13.24
N GLN A 190 -12.60 4.04 12.44
CA GLN A 190 -12.32 2.68 12.93
C GLN A 190 -10.92 2.58 13.58
N ILE A 191 -9.93 3.24 13.00
CA ILE A 191 -8.56 3.28 13.55
C ILE A 191 -8.55 4.04 14.89
N ALA A 192 -9.31 5.15 14.99
CA ALA A 192 -9.43 5.90 16.24
C ALA A 192 -10.11 5.10 17.36
N LEU A 193 -11.14 4.31 17.03
CA LEU A 193 -11.75 3.36 17.98
C LEU A 193 -10.73 2.31 18.43
N GLN A 194 -9.99 1.69 17.50
CA GLN A 194 -8.94 0.71 17.83
C GLN A 194 -7.83 1.32 18.69
N LYS A 195 -7.54 2.61 18.51
CA LYS A 195 -6.60 3.37 19.35
C LYS A 195 -7.11 3.53 20.79
N GLY A 196 -8.42 3.46 21.01
CA GLY A 196 -9.07 3.66 22.30
C GLY A 196 -9.19 5.13 22.72
N THR A 197 -9.04 6.07 21.79
CA THR A 197 -9.17 7.51 22.08
C THR A 197 -10.58 8.05 21.85
N ILE A 198 -11.45 7.25 21.24
CA ILE A 198 -12.89 7.49 21.12
C ILE A 198 -13.64 6.18 21.45
N ASP A 199 -14.91 6.27 21.79
CA ASP A 199 -15.77 5.11 21.98
C ASP A 199 -16.57 4.75 20.71
N HIS A 200 -17.38 3.69 20.80
CA HIS A 200 -18.22 3.24 19.69
C HIS A 200 -19.24 4.29 19.23
N GLN A 201 -19.83 5.04 20.17
CA GLN A 201 -20.82 6.06 19.83
C GLN A 201 -20.18 7.17 19.00
N VAL A 202 -19.03 7.69 19.43
CA VAL A 202 -18.30 8.74 18.70
C VAL A 202 -17.82 8.23 17.34
N MET A 203 -17.39 6.96 17.25
CA MET A 203 -17.01 6.34 15.97
C MET A 203 -18.20 6.29 14.99
N GLU A 204 -19.38 5.89 15.46
CA GLU A 204 -20.61 5.87 14.66
C GLU A 204 -21.04 7.28 14.25
N GLU A 205 -20.90 8.30 15.11
CA GLU A 205 -21.19 9.69 14.75
C GLU A 205 -20.33 10.17 13.56
N PHE A 206 -19.02 9.87 13.57
CA PHE A 206 -18.15 10.16 12.42
C PHE A 206 -18.58 9.38 11.17
N GLN A 207 -18.79 8.06 11.30
CA GLN A 207 -19.16 7.22 10.16
C GLN A 207 -20.49 7.65 9.53
N ASN A 208 -21.48 7.98 10.35
CA ASN A 208 -22.76 8.50 9.88
C ASN A 208 -22.62 9.86 9.18
N LEU A 209 -21.76 10.74 9.68
CA LEU A 209 -21.47 12.02 9.04
C LEU A 209 -20.87 11.80 7.63
N PHE A 210 -19.83 10.97 7.52
CA PHE A 210 -19.18 10.69 6.24
C PHE A 210 -20.09 9.90 5.27
N ALA A 211 -20.88 8.95 5.77
CA ALA A 211 -21.79 8.14 4.95
C ALA A 211 -22.89 8.99 4.27
N LYS A 212 -23.35 10.06 4.93
CA LYS A 212 -24.28 11.03 4.33
C LYS A 212 -23.66 11.69 3.10
N GLU A 213 -22.42 12.17 3.20
CA GLU A 213 -21.73 12.82 2.08
C GLU A 213 -21.42 11.85 0.93
N ILE A 214 -20.99 10.63 1.27
CA ILE A 214 -20.77 9.55 0.28
C ILE A 214 -22.05 9.27 -0.52
N SER A 215 -23.20 9.20 0.16
CA SER A 215 -24.49 8.87 -0.44
C SER A 215 -25.08 10.03 -1.26
N ARG A 216 -24.97 11.26 -0.77
CA ARG A 216 -25.54 12.48 -1.39
C ARG A 216 -25.10 12.69 -2.84
N MET A 217 -23.89 12.27 -3.17
CA MET A 217 -23.34 12.42 -4.52
C MET A 217 -23.45 11.14 -5.37
N ALA A 218 -24.06 10.06 -4.87
CA ALA A 218 -24.45 8.91 -5.69
C ALA A 218 -25.80 9.16 -6.39
N THR A 219 -26.65 10.00 -5.80
CA THR A 219 -27.96 10.40 -6.30
C THR A 219 -27.95 11.66 -7.18
N ALA A 220 -26.82 12.36 -7.28
CA ALA A 220 -26.66 13.56 -8.09
C ALA A 220 -26.34 13.29 -9.58
N ARG A 221 -26.72 12.11 -10.10
CA ARG A 221 -26.57 11.71 -11.52
C ARG A 221 -27.90 11.61 -12.21
#